data_AF-A0A964KU60-F1
#
_entry.id   AF-A0A964KU60-F1
#
_cell.length_a   1.000
_cell.length_b   1.000
_cell.length_c   1.000
_cell.angle_alpha   90.00
_cell.angle_beta   90.00
_cell.angle_gamma   90.00
#
_symmetry.space_group_name_H-M   'P 1'
#
loop_
_entity.id
_entity.type
_entity.pdbx_description
1 polymer ?
#
loop_
_entity_poly.entity_id
_entity_poly.type
_entity_poly.pdbx_seq_one_letter_code
_entity_poly.pdbx_strand_id
1 'polypeptide(L)'
;MLPDAGAVWWWVLAIAAAMLLAIFVVGGLLIWRIPRLRRALKVLRGLGWRHAMRGAWGLTRDPRVPWAVRLLPVPLFMYLALPLDIIPDFIPVLGQLDDVLIVAAAAYLVLRLTPSEVLREHMGIDRDSL
;
A
#
# COMPACT_ATOMS: atom_id res chain seq x y z
N MET A 1 20.65 -23.10 -33.19
CA MET A 1 21.66 -23.08 -32.11
C MET A 1 20.90 -22.78 -30.83
N LEU A 2 20.72 -23.77 -29.96
CA LEU A 2 20.08 -23.53 -28.67
C LEU A 2 20.97 -22.58 -27.87
N PRO A 3 20.43 -21.51 -27.26
CA PRO A 3 21.21 -20.70 -26.35
C PRO A 3 21.80 -21.62 -25.28
N ASP A 4 23.10 -21.49 -25.09
CA ASP A 4 23.84 -22.07 -23.99
C ASP A 4 23.07 -21.83 -22.69
N ALA A 5 22.91 -22.88 -21.87
CA ALA A 5 22.04 -22.84 -20.70
C ALA A 5 22.39 -21.68 -19.74
N GLY A 6 23.63 -21.17 -19.79
CA GLY A 6 24.06 -19.96 -19.07
C GLY A 6 23.45 -18.65 -19.59
N ALA A 7 23.29 -18.48 -20.91
CA ALA A 7 22.69 -17.30 -21.51
C ALA A 7 21.19 -17.16 -21.17
N VAL A 8 20.47 -18.28 -21.03
CA VAL A 8 19.04 -18.28 -20.67
C VAL A 8 18.81 -17.63 -19.31
N TRP A 9 19.67 -17.90 -18.33
CA TRP A 9 19.56 -17.30 -16.99
C TRP A 9 19.77 -15.78 -17.01
N TRP A 10 20.67 -15.27 -17.85
CA TRP A 10 20.87 -13.83 -18.02
C TRP A 10 19.63 -13.14 -18.61
N TRP A 11 18.95 -13.77 -19.56
CA TRP A 11 17.69 -13.27 -20.11
C TRP A 11 16.55 -13.32 -19.09
N VAL A 12 16.46 -14.38 -18.28
CA VAL A 12 15.48 -14.48 -17.18
C VAL A 12 15.69 -13.35 -16.17
N LEU A 13 16.94 -13.07 -15.77
CA LEU A 13 17.26 -11.98 -14.86
C LEU A 13 16.93 -10.60 -15.46
N ALA A 14 17.23 -10.39 -16.75
CA ALA A 14 16.91 -9.15 -17.45
C ALA A 14 15.40 -8.88 -17.53
N ILE A 15 14.61 -9.92 -17.82
CA ILE A 15 13.14 -9.83 -17.87
C ILE A 15 12.57 -9.56 -16.47
N ALA A 16 13.06 -10.26 -15.44
CA ALA A 16 12.65 -10.03 -14.06
C ALA A 16 12.96 -8.60 -13.59
N ALA A 17 14.15 -8.09 -13.90
CA ALA A 17 14.54 -6.71 -13.60
C ALA A 17 13.68 -5.68 -14.34
N ALA A 18 13.35 -5.92 -15.62
CA ALA A 18 12.46 -5.05 -16.38
C ALA A 18 11.02 -5.06 -15.83
N MET A 19 10.51 -6.22 -15.40
CA MET A 19 9.21 -6.34 -14.72
C MET A 19 9.18 -5.57 -13.40
N LEU A 20 10.23 -5.69 -12.57
CA LEU A 20 10.35 -4.95 -11.32
C LEU A 20 10.40 -3.44 -11.57
N LEU A 21 11.18 -2.99 -12.55
CA LEU A 21 11.24 -1.59 -12.94
C LEU A 21 9.88 -1.08 -13.43
N ALA A 22 9.17 -1.86 -14.23
CA ALA A 22 7.84 -1.50 -14.70
C ALA A 22 6.85 -1.36 -13.53
N ILE A 23 6.86 -2.29 -12.57
CA ILE A 23 6.04 -2.20 -11.35
C ILE A 23 6.39 -0.93 -10.55
N PHE A 24 7.67 -0.62 -10.39
CA PHE A 24 8.14 0.56 -9.66
C PHE A 24 7.71 1.86 -10.35
N VAL A 25 7.88 1.93 -11.67
CA VAL A 25 7.46 3.08 -12.47
C VAL A 25 5.95 3.22 -12.41
N VAL A 26 5.18 2.16 -12.60
CA VAL A 26 3.72 2.20 -12.55
C VAL A 26 3.23 2.57 -11.15
N GLY A 27 3.79 1.99 -10.09
CA GLY A 27 3.44 2.31 -8.70
C GLY A 27 3.77 3.76 -8.34
N GLY A 28 4.96 4.22 -8.69
CA GLY A 28 5.37 5.62 -8.53
C GLY A 28 4.51 6.58 -9.36
N LEU A 29 4.14 6.19 -10.59
CA LEU A 29 3.24 6.95 -11.45
C LEU A 29 1.82 6.97 -10.87
N LEU A 30 1.33 5.87 -10.28
CA LEU A 30 0.04 5.79 -9.58
C LEU A 30 0.02 6.76 -8.39
N ILE A 31 1.07 6.74 -7.57
CA ILE A 31 1.26 7.69 -6.46
C ILE A 31 1.28 9.13 -6.99
N TRP A 32 1.98 9.34 -8.11
CA TRP A 32 2.11 10.66 -8.70
C TRP A 32 0.77 11.18 -9.23
N ARG A 33 0.02 10.31 -9.92
CA ARG A 33 -1.28 10.56 -10.58
C ARG A 33 -2.40 10.83 -9.57
N ILE A 34 -2.31 10.29 -8.36
CA ILE A 34 -3.34 10.43 -7.32
C ILE A 34 -2.84 11.40 -6.23
N PRO A 35 -2.98 12.74 -6.40
CA PRO A 35 -2.55 13.72 -5.39
C PRO A 35 -3.28 13.56 -4.05
N ARG A 36 -4.47 12.95 -4.05
CA ARG A 36 -5.21 12.57 -2.83
C ARG A 36 -4.44 11.58 -1.95
N LEU A 37 -3.65 10.69 -2.55
CA LEU A 37 -2.82 9.72 -1.83
C LEU A 37 -1.74 10.43 -1.01
N ARG A 38 -1.11 11.45 -1.60
CA ARG A 38 -0.09 12.27 -0.92
C ARG A 38 -0.69 13.13 0.19
N ARG A 39 -1.92 13.61 0.02
CA ARG A 39 -2.67 14.31 1.07
C ARG A 39 -3.03 13.37 2.22
N ALA A 40 -3.54 12.18 1.92
CA ALA A 40 -3.81 11.14 2.92
C ALA A 40 -2.55 10.80 3.75
N LEU A 41 -1.39 10.65 3.10
CA LEU A 41 -0.11 10.41 3.80
C LEU A 41 0.30 11.57 4.73
N LYS A 42 0.07 12.82 4.32
CA LYS A 42 0.33 13.99 5.19
C LYS A 42 -0.60 13.99 6.41
N VAL A 43 -1.88 13.68 6.21
CA VAL A 43 -2.87 13.59 7.29
C VAL A 43 -2.52 12.46 8.26
N LEU A 44 -2.14 11.28 7.75
CA LEU A 44 -1.67 10.17 8.57
C LEU A 44 -0.42 10.51 9.39
N ARG A 45 0.57 11.19 8.79
CA ARG A 45 1.77 11.62 9.54
C ARG A 45 1.43 12.66 10.62
N GLY A 46 0.36 13.44 10.43
CA GLY A 46 -0.14 14.39 11.43
C GLY A 46 -0.99 13.75 12.53
N LEU A 47 -1.65 12.63 12.23
CA LEU A 47 -2.38 11.81 13.20
C LEU A 47 -1.37 11.00 14.00
N GLY A 48 -0.93 11.54 15.14
CA GLY A 48 -0.03 10.82 16.04
C GLY A 48 -0.47 9.36 16.23
N TRP A 49 0.48 8.44 16.21
CA TRP A 49 0.29 6.98 16.08
C TRP A 49 -0.81 6.40 17.00
N ARG A 50 -0.96 6.94 18.21
CA ARG A 50 -1.99 6.54 19.19
C ARG A 50 -3.43 6.87 18.79
N HIS A 51 -3.63 7.96 18.05
CA HIS A 51 -4.94 8.39 17.55
C HIS A 51 -5.31 7.62 16.28
N ALA A 52 -4.33 7.44 15.39
CA ALA A 52 -4.51 6.63 14.18
C ALA A 52 -4.90 5.18 14.52
N MET A 53 -4.23 4.54 15.47
CA MET A 53 -4.55 3.17 15.87
C MET A 53 -5.93 3.04 16.52
N ARG A 54 -6.29 3.96 17.43
CA ARG A 54 -7.63 3.95 18.07
C ARG A 54 -8.74 4.23 17.08
N GLY A 55 -8.55 5.19 16.18
CA GLY A 55 -9.49 5.50 15.11
C GLY A 55 -9.66 4.33 14.17
N ALA A 56 -8.57 3.76 13.66
CA ALA A 56 -8.60 2.57 12.81
C ALA A 56 -9.31 1.39 13.48
N TRP A 57 -9.03 1.14 14.77
CA TRP A 57 -9.72 0.10 15.54
C TRP A 57 -11.22 0.34 15.63
N GLY A 58 -11.65 1.58 15.92
CA GLY A 58 -13.05 1.97 15.90
C GLY A 58 -13.71 1.74 14.55
N LEU A 59 -13.05 2.14 13.45
CA LEU A 59 -13.53 1.91 12.09
C LEU A 59 -13.74 0.43 11.78
N THR A 60 -12.84 -0.45 12.21
CA THR A 60 -13.02 -1.89 11.94
C THR A 60 -14.27 -2.47 12.61
N ARG A 61 -14.71 -1.89 13.74
CA ARG A 61 -15.87 -2.35 14.52
C ARG A 61 -17.18 -1.68 14.15
N ASP A 62 -17.14 -0.49 13.54
CA ASP A 62 -18.34 0.25 13.17
C ASP A 62 -19.06 -0.41 11.97
N PRO A 63 -20.34 -0.82 12.10
CA PRO A 63 -21.11 -1.48 11.04
C PRO A 63 -21.33 -0.63 9.78
N ARG A 64 -21.15 0.69 9.87
CA ARG A 64 -21.27 1.63 8.75
C ARG A 64 -20.04 1.62 7.84
N VAL A 65 -18.94 1.01 8.28
CA VAL A 65 -17.72 0.88 7.50
C VAL A 65 -17.87 -0.26 6.49
N PRO A 66 -17.61 -0.02 5.19
CA PRO A 66 -17.74 -1.07 4.18
C PRO A 66 -16.82 -2.25 4.47
N TRP A 67 -17.31 -3.45 4.18
CA TRP A 67 -16.54 -4.69 4.34
C TRP A 67 -15.20 -4.65 3.62
N ALA A 68 -15.10 -3.94 2.49
CA ALA A 68 -13.85 -3.77 1.75
C ALA A 68 -12.74 -3.11 2.60
N VAL A 69 -13.09 -2.16 3.48
CA VAL A 69 -12.15 -1.52 4.41
C VAL A 69 -11.77 -2.46 5.56
N ARG A 70 -12.71 -3.31 6.00
CA ARG A 70 -12.44 -4.35 7.00
C ARG A 70 -11.57 -5.49 6.44
N LEU A 71 -11.66 -5.76 5.14
CA LEU A 71 -10.91 -6.79 4.44
C LEU A 71 -9.56 -6.33 3.90
N LEU A 72 -9.27 -5.03 3.95
CA LEU A 72 -7.99 -4.44 3.56
C LEU A 72 -6.75 -4.99 4.30
N PRO A 73 -6.84 -5.38 5.59
CA PRO A 73 -5.77 -6.08 6.27
C PRO A 73 -5.55 -7.50 5.75
N VAL A 74 -6.54 -8.14 5.12
CA VAL A 74 -6.40 -9.52 4.63
C VAL A 74 -5.33 -9.66 3.55
N PRO A 75 -5.30 -8.89 2.45
CA PRO A 75 -4.20 -8.98 1.48
C PRO A 75 -2.85 -8.58 2.10
N LEU A 76 -2.82 -7.70 3.10
CA LEU A 76 -1.59 -7.37 3.83
C LEU A 76 -1.08 -8.55 4.67
N PHE A 77 -1.98 -9.21 5.40
CA PHE A 77 -1.67 -10.44 6.13
C PHE A 77 -1.35 -11.60 5.20
N MET A 78 -2.01 -11.69 4.04
CA MET A 78 -1.76 -12.70 3.03
C MET A 78 -0.40 -12.48 2.36
N TYR A 79 0.00 -11.23 2.15
CA TYR A 79 1.35 -10.84 1.73
C TYR A 79 2.39 -11.24 2.81
N LEU A 80 2.14 -10.91 4.08
CA LEU A 80 3.04 -11.27 5.18
C LEU A 80 3.10 -12.78 5.48
N ALA A 81 2.01 -13.52 5.22
CA ALA A 81 1.89 -14.95 5.51
C ALA A 81 2.32 -15.84 4.34
N LEU A 82 2.45 -15.29 3.13
CA LEU A 82 2.95 -16.02 1.97
C LEU A 82 4.50 -16.01 2.04
N PRO A 83 5.15 -17.18 2.21
CA PRO A 83 6.61 -17.29 2.25
C PRO A 83 7.20 -17.22 0.82
N LEU A 84 6.69 -16.31 -0.01
CA LEU A 84 7.20 -16.02 -1.34
C LEU A 84 7.93 -14.70 -1.28
N ASP A 85 9.19 -14.79 -0.85
CA ASP A 85 10.16 -13.71 -0.89
C ASP A 85 10.56 -13.47 -2.36
N ILE A 86 9.67 -12.83 -3.12
CA ILE A 86 9.88 -12.48 -4.55
C ILE A 86 10.87 -11.31 -4.69
N ILE A 87 11.11 -10.57 -3.61
CA ILE A 87 12.13 -9.53 -3.53
C ILE A 87 13.28 -10.11 -2.72
N PRO A 88 14.38 -10.57 -3.35
CA PRO A 88 15.57 -10.92 -2.61
C PRO A 88 15.97 -9.72 -1.76
N ASP A 89 16.31 -9.94 -0.50
CA ASP A 89 16.82 -8.97 0.49
C ASP A 89 18.07 -8.15 0.04
N PHE A 90 18.46 -8.23 -1.23
CA PHE A 90 19.61 -7.56 -1.84
C PHE A 90 19.39 -6.10 -2.23
N ILE A 91 18.16 -5.57 -2.21
CA ILE A 91 17.89 -4.17 -2.57
C ILE A 91 17.18 -3.44 -1.41
N PRO A 92 17.94 -2.91 -0.44
CA PRO A 92 17.42 -2.23 0.76
C PRO A 92 16.41 -1.10 0.49
N VAL A 93 16.44 -0.53 -0.71
CA VAL A 93 15.59 0.60 -1.12
C VAL A 93 14.23 0.15 -1.69
N LEU A 94 14.13 -1.07 -2.24
CA LEU A 94 12.89 -1.55 -2.86
C LEU A 94 11.86 -2.02 -1.83
N GLY A 95 12.30 -2.72 -0.77
CA GLY A 95 11.40 -3.19 0.29
C GLY A 95 10.66 -2.05 1.00
N GLN A 96 11.35 -0.93 1.27
CA GLN A 96 10.71 0.23 1.91
C GLN A 96 9.72 0.98 1.03
N LEU A 97 9.91 0.97 -0.30
CA LEU A 97 8.94 1.64 -1.18
C LEU A 97 7.61 0.88 -1.22
N ASP A 98 7.67 -0.44 -1.26
CA ASP A 98 6.45 -1.26 -1.30
C ASP A 98 5.62 -1.08 -0.03
N ASP A 99 6.26 -1.09 1.15
CA ASP A 99 5.60 -0.82 2.42
C ASP A 99 4.89 0.55 2.43
N VAL A 100 5.56 1.60 1.95
CA VAL A 100 4.98 2.95 1.87
C VAL A 100 3.82 2.99 0.87
N LEU A 101 3.94 2.31 -0.27
CA LEU A 101 2.91 2.24 -1.29
C LEU A 101 1.66 1.53 -0.75
N ILE A 102 1.85 0.40 -0.06
CA ILE A 102 0.78 -0.39 0.55
C ILE A 102 0.07 0.41 1.64
N VAL A 103 0.83 1.02 2.57
CA VAL A 103 0.26 1.86 3.64
C VAL A 103 -0.49 3.06 3.05
N ALA A 104 0.06 3.70 2.03
CA ALA A 104 -0.61 4.82 1.35
C ALA A 104 -1.92 4.37 0.70
N ALA A 105 -1.89 3.27 -0.06
CA ALA A 105 -3.06 2.74 -0.75
C ALA A 105 -4.15 2.34 0.24
N ALA A 106 -3.77 1.69 1.34
CA ALA A 106 -4.68 1.31 2.40
C ALA A 106 -5.34 2.54 3.06
N ALA A 107 -4.54 3.55 3.40
CA ALA A 107 -5.04 4.81 3.93
C ALA A 107 -6.02 5.49 2.99
N TYR A 108 -5.68 5.55 1.70
CA TYR A 108 -6.54 6.14 0.68
C TYR A 108 -7.87 5.41 0.55
N LEU A 109 -7.86 4.07 0.56
CA LEU A 109 -9.07 3.28 0.49
C LEU A 109 -9.93 3.46 1.76
N VAL A 110 -9.32 3.47 2.95
CA VAL A 110 -10.02 3.77 4.21
C VAL A 110 -10.72 5.12 4.11
N LEU A 111 -10.01 6.18 3.70
CA LEU A 111 -10.57 7.53 3.60
C LEU A 111 -11.62 7.68 2.48
N ARG A 112 -11.49 6.90 1.41
CA ARG A 112 -12.39 6.97 0.26
C ARG A 112 -13.69 6.21 0.51
N LEU A 113 -13.59 5.03 1.09
CA LEU A 113 -14.71 4.10 1.27
C LEU A 113 -15.46 4.35 2.58
N THR A 114 -14.80 4.89 3.60
CA THR A 114 -15.46 5.21 4.88
C THR A 114 -16.31 6.48 4.73
N PRO A 115 -17.57 6.49 5.22
CA PRO A 115 -18.39 7.70 5.29
C PRO A 115 -17.72 8.82 6.08
N SER A 116 -17.95 10.08 5.68
CA SER A 116 -17.38 11.28 6.29
C SER A 116 -17.68 11.39 7.78
N GLU A 117 -18.89 10.98 8.17
CA GLU A 117 -19.39 11.09 9.54
C GLU A 117 -18.60 10.15 10.46
N VAL A 118 -18.31 8.94 9.98
CA VAL A 118 -17.57 7.92 10.72
C VAL A 118 -16.09 8.30 10.85
N LEU A 119 -15.48 8.86 9.78
CA LEU A 119 -14.11 9.38 9.83
C LEU A 119 -13.97 10.54 10.82
N ARG A 120 -14.94 11.43 10.86
CA ARG A 120 -14.95 12.57 11.79
C ARG A 120 -15.12 12.10 13.24
N GLU A 121 -16.02 11.14 13.47
CA GLU A 121 -16.28 10.57 14.81
C GLU A 121 -15.07 9.80 15.37
N HIS A 122 -14.45 8.94 14.56
CA HIS A 122 -13.40 8.04 15.04
C HIS A 122 -11.97 8.57 14.85
N MET A 123 -11.72 9.35 13.80
CA MET A 123 -10.38 9.85 13.46
C MET A 123 -10.23 11.37 13.58
N GLY A 124 -11.33 12.12 13.77
CA GLY A 124 -11.30 13.58 13.78
C GLY A 124 -10.88 14.18 12.43
N ILE A 125 -10.94 13.41 11.35
CA ILE A 125 -10.56 13.84 10.01
C ILE A 125 -11.79 14.40 9.32
N ASP A 126 -11.69 15.63 8.83
CA ASP A 126 -12.73 16.18 7.96
C ASP A 126 -12.46 15.81 6.50
N ARG A 127 -13.47 15.31 5.78
CA ARG A 127 -13.28 14.88 4.39
C ARG A 127 -12.91 16.06 3.48
N ASP A 128 -13.35 17.26 3.86
CA ASP A 128 -13.07 18.51 3.16
C ASP A 128 -11.59 18.93 3.28
N SER A 129 -10.84 18.30 4.19
CA SER A 129 -9.39 18.52 4.35
C SER A 129 -8.50 17.60 3.49
N LEU A 130 -9.10 16.67 2.71
CA LEU A 130 -8.42 15.62 1.93
C LEU A 130 -8.32 15.86 0.43
#